data_AF-A0A1C6GBY5-F1
#
_entry.id   AF-A0A1C6GBY5-F1
#
_cell.length_a   1.000
_cell.length_b   1.000
_cell.length_c   1.000
_cell.angle_alpha   90.00
_cell.angle_beta   90.00
_cell.angle_gamma   90.00
#
_symmetry.space_group_name_H-M   'P 1'
#
loop_
_entity.id
_entity.type
_entity.pdbx_description
1 polymer ?
#
loop_
_entity_poly.entity_id
_entity_poly.type
_entity_poly.pdbx_seq_one_letter_code
_entity_poly.pdbx_strand_id
1 'polypeptide(L)'
;MKSQLWRDAYVRGKSSKELDCVFAEEEKNFVIVTLVMVMNLRIRDLREDADLTQKQISEIILCDQSLYSKYERGERVLPFDLAVKLADYYQVSLDYLFGRSNKRK
;
A
#
# COMPACT_ATOMS: atom_id res chain seq x y z
N MET A 1 13.21 -13.71 20.85
CA MET A 1 11.77 -13.54 20.55
C MET A 1 11.14 -14.75 19.84
N LYS A 2 11.75 -15.33 18.79
CA LYS A 2 11.19 -16.50 18.07
C LYS A 2 10.98 -17.79 18.90
N SER A 3 11.62 -17.94 20.08
CA SER A 3 11.49 -19.16 20.92
C SER A 3 10.33 -19.16 21.92
N GLN A 4 9.70 -18.01 22.20
CA GLN A 4 8.54 -17.92 23.09
C GLN A 4 7.26 -18.29 22.31
N LEU A 5 7.10 -17.73 21.11
CA LEU A 5 5.96 -17.98 20.23
C LEU A 5 5.85 -19.46 19.82
N TRP A 6 6.98 -20.15 19.62
CA TRP A 6 7.02 -21.57 19.31
C TRP A 6 6.48 -22.44 20.46
N ARG A 7 6.81 -22.07 21.71
CA ARG A 7 6.29 -22.74 22.91
C ARG A 7 4.79 -22.53 23.06
N ASP A 8 4.31 -21.30 22.90
CA ASP A 8 2.90 -20.97 23.10
C ASP A 8 1.97 -21.53 22.01
N ALA A 9 2.50 -21.78 20.81
CA ALA A 9 1.73 -22.34 19.69
C ALA A 9 1.69 -23.88 19.72
N TYR A 10 2.78 -24.53 20.16
CA TYR A 10 2.82 -25.98 20.42
C TYR A 10 1.89 -26.38 21.59
N VAL A 11 1.86 -25.59 22.67
CA VAL A 11 0.96 -25.79 23.82
C VAL A 11 -0.52 -25.72 23.44
N ARG A 12 -0.87 -25.03 22.35
CA ARG A 12 -2.25 -24.90 21.85
C ARG A 12 -2.68 -26.00 20.88
N GLY A 13 -1.88 -27.05 20.71
CA GLY A 13 -2.27 -28.26 19.95
C GLY A 13 -2.44 -28.04 18.45
N LYS A 14 -1.94 -26.93 17.90
CA LYS A 14 -2.01 -26.64 16.45
C LYS A 14 -1.10 -27.60 15.69
N SER A 15 -1.60 -28.16 14.60
CA SER A 15 -0.81 -29.03 13.73
C SER A 15 0.31 -28.24 13.03
N SER A 16 1.40 -28.90 12.64
CA SER A 16 2.52 -28.25 11.94
C SER A 16 2.06 -27.39 10.75
N LYS A 17 1.05 -27.85 10.01
CA LYS A 17 0.48 -27.12 8.86
C LYS A 17 -0.23 -25.83 9.26
N GLU A 18 -0.90 -25.81 10.41
CA GLU A 18 -1.59 -24.60 10.92
C GLU A 18 -0.60 -23.57 11.46
N LEU A 19 0.54 -24.02 11.99
CA LEU A 19 1.63 -23.14 12.41
C LEU A 19 2.29 -22.47 11.19
N ASP A 20 2.56 -23.24 10.12
CA ASP A 20 3.12 -22.70 8.88
C ASP A 20 2.22 -21.62 8.26
N CYS A 21 0.89 -21.78 8.30
CA CYS A 21 -0.07 -20.78 7.82
C CYS A 21 -0.03 -19.47 8.63
N VAL A 22 0.04 -19.56 9.97
CA VAL A 22 0.08 -18.37 10.87
C VAL A 22 1.40 -17.61 10.71
N PHE A 23 2.53 -18.33 10.58
CA PHE A 23 3.83 -17.71 10.34
C PHE A 23 3.92 -17.05 8.95
N ALA A 24 3.25 -17.60 7.93
CA ALA A 24 3.23 -17.03 6.58
C ALA A 24 2.44 -15.71 6.47
N GLU A 25 1.54 -15.41 7.41
CA GLU A 25 0.83 -14.11 7.46
C GLU A 25 1.68 -13.00 8.09
N GLU A 26 2.52 -13.34 9.08
CA GLU A 26 3.37 -12.36 9.77
C GLU A 26 4.57 -11.88 8.93
N GLU A 27 5.19 -12.76 8.13
CA GLU A 27 6.31 -12.35 7.27
C GLU A 27 5.86 -11.52 6.06
N LYS A 28 4.65 -11.74 5.54
CA LYS A 28 4.07 -10.91 4.45
C LYS A 28 3.93 -9.46 4.89
N ASN A 29 3.47 -9.22 6.11
CA ASN A 29 3.25 -7.86 6.61
C ASN A 29 4.59 -7.11 6.80
N PHE A 30 5.65 -7.80 7.23
CA PHE A 30 6.98 -7.20 7.38
C PHE A 30 7.59 -6.77 6.04
N VAL A 31 7.53 -7.63 5.00
CA VAL A 31 8.03 -7.30 3.66
C VAL A 31 7.21 -6.18 3.01
N ILE A 32 5.89 -6.20 3.18
CA ILE A 32 5.00 -5.14 2.68
C ILE A 32 5.33 -3.78 3.35
N VAL A 33 5.51 -3.74 4.67
CA VAL A 33 5.84 -2.50 5.39
C VAL A 33 7.16 -1.91 4.91
N THR A 34 8.20 -2.74 4.67
CA THR A 34 9.49 -2.25 4.15
C THR A 34 9.40 -1.76 2.71
N LEU A 35 8.63 -2.43 1.84
CA LEU A 35 8.48 -2.05 0.44
C LEU A 35 7.74 -0.71 0.26
N VAL A 36 6.68 -0.48 1.06
CA VAL A 36 5.87 0.75 0.96
C VAL A 36 6.66 1.98 1.39
N MET A 37 7.55 1.87 2.39
CA MET A 37 8.41 2.97 2.84
C MET A 37 9.41 3.44 1.76
N VAL A 38 9.65 2.66 0.70
CA VAL A 38 10.60 2.99 -0.38
C VAL A 38 9.89 3.45 -1.67
N MET A 39 8.56 3.30 -1.79
CA MET A 39 7.83 3.75 -2.98
C MET A 39 7.57 5.26 -2.95
N ASN A 40 8.25 6.01 -3.81
CA ASN A 40 8.04 7.44 -3.98
C ASN A 40 6.83 7.73 -4.89
N LEU A 41 5.63 7.63 -4.33
CA LEU A 41 4.38 7.89 -5.06
C LEU A 41 4.20 9.38 -5.33
N ARG A 42 4.01 9.76 -6.59
CA ARG A 42 3.79 11.16 -7.02
C ARG A 42 2.32 11.61 -6.94
N ILE A 43 1.48 10.85 -6.23
CA ILE A 43 0.04 11.11 -6.14
C ILE A 43 -0.27 12.43 -5.43
N ARG A 44 0.58 12.84 -4.48
CA ARG A 44 0.44 14.12 -3.79
C ARG A 44 0.77 15.28 -4.73
N ASP A 45 1.89 15.19 -5.44
CA ASP A 45 2.34 16.20 -6.38
C ASP A 45 1.29 16.40 -7.49
N LEU A 46 0.77 15.31 -8.06
CA LEU A 46 -0.29 15.37 -9.08
C LEU A 46 -1.59 15.99 -8.57
N ARG A 47 -1.95 15.74 -7.30
CA ARG A 47 -3.12 16.35 -6.67
C ARG A 47 -2.92 17.86 -6.47
N GLU A 48 -1.75 18.26 -5.99
CA GLU A 48 -1.41 19.66 -5.77
C GLU A 48 -1.30 20.43 -7.10
N ASP A 49 -0.71 19.85 -8.14
CA ASP A 49 -0.69 20.38 -9.51
C ASP A 49 -2.10 20.60 -10.10
N ALA A 50 -3.08 19.80 -9.66
CA ALA A 50 -4.47 19.88 -10.12
C ALA A 50 -5.36 20.77 -9.23
N ASP A 51 -4.79 21.44 -8.21
CA ASP A 51 -5.52 22.26 -7.23
C ASP A 51 -6.68 21.51 -6.52
N LEU A 52 -6.50 20.20 -6.32
CA LEU A 52 -7.52 19.35 -5.69
C LEU A 52 -7.27 19.16 -4.20
N THR A 53 -8.34 19.16 -3.43
CA THR A 53 -8.32 18.70 -2.03
C THR A 53 -8.31 17.17 -1.97
N GLN A 54 -7.81 16.60 -0.87
CA GLN A 54 -7.86 15.16 -0.62
C GLN A 54 -9.30 14.61 -0.68
N LYS A 55 -10.29 15.41 -0.29
CA LYS A 55 -11.71 15.04 -0.34
C LYS A 55 -12.20 14.90 -1.79
N GLN A 56 -11.90 15.88 -2.65
CA GLN A 56 -12.31 15.87 -4.05
C GLN A 56 -11.74 14.66 -4.80
N ILE A 57 -10.44 14.38 -4.65
CA ILE A 57 -9.85 13.22 -5.32
C ILE A 57 -10.37 11.89 -4.75
N SER A 58 -10.65 11.82 -3.44
CA SER A 58 -11.25 10.63 -2.83
C SER A 58 -12.65 10.34 -3.36
N GLU A 59 -13.44 11.38 -3.67
CA GLU A 59 -14.76 11.25 -4.29
C GLU A 59 -14.63 10.74 -5.74
N ILE A 60 -13.63 11.20 -6.49
CA ILE A 60 -13.38 10.78 -7.88
C ILE A 60 -13.00 9.29 -7.95
N ILE A 61 -12.13 8.82 -7.06
CA ILE A 61 -11.68 7.42 -7.05
C ILE A 61 -12.56 6.49 -6.19
N LEU A 62 -13.62 7.04 -5.60
CA LEU A 62 -14.59 6.34 -4.74
C LEU A 62 -13.94 5.66 -3.53
N CYS A 63 -13.14 6.40 -2.77
CA CYS A 63 -12.57 5.95 -1.51
C CYS A 63 -12.78 6.96 -0.38
N ASP A 64 -12.54 6.55 0.86
CA ASP A 64 -12.55 7.47 1.99
C ASP A 64 -11.39 8.47 1.91
N GLN A 65 -11.63 9.74 2.26
CA GLN A 65 -10.59 10.77 2.34
C GLN A 65 -9.45 10.36 3.28
N SER A 66 -9.77 9.74 4.41
CA SER A 66 -8.76 9.26 5.37
C SER A 66 -7.89 8.14 4.80
N LEU A 67 -8.46 7.31 3.92
CA LEU A 67 -7.75 6.23 3.23
C LEU A 67 -6.82 6.81 2.16
N TYR A 68 -7.29 7.78 1.39
CA TYR A 68 -6.45 8.49 0.42
C TYR A 68 -5.25 9.17 1.09
N SER A 69 -5.48 9.80 2.24
CA SER A 69 -4.43 10.42 3.05
C SER A 69 -3.36 9.40 3.52
N LYS A 70 -3.75 8.15 3.80
CA LYS A 70 -2.81 7.07 4.14
C LYS A 70 -1.98 6.63 2.95
N TYR A 71 -2.54 6.66 1.74
CA TYR A 71 -1.77 6.38 0.52
C TYR A 71 -0.70 7.46 0.29
N GLU A 72 -1.05 8.75 0.44
CA GLU A 72 -0.09 9.85 0.26
C GLU A 72 1.07 9.79 1.26
N ARG A 73 0.82 9.30 2.48
CA ARG A 73 1.85 9.12 3.51
C ARG A 73 2.63 7.81 3.40
N GLY A 74 2.27 6.91 2.50
CA GLY A 74 2.86 5.58 2.42
C GLY A 74 2.55 4.70 3.65
N GLU A 75 1.47 4.98 4.38
CA GLU A 75 1.02 4.11 5.48
C GLU A 75 0.24 2.89 4.97
N ARG A 76 -0.25 2.97 3.73
CA ARG A 76 -0.98 1.90 3.05
C ARG A 76 -0.48 1.75 1.62
N VAL A 77 -0.37 0.52 1.16
CA VAL A 77 -0.12 0.19 -0.25
C VAL A 77 -1.29 0.72 -1.07
N LEU A 78 -0.99 1.45 -2.15
CA LEU A 78 -1.99 1.83 -3.14
C LEU A 78 -2.40 0.59 -3.95
N PRO A 79 -3.68 0.17 -3.94
CA PRO A 79 -4.15 -0.94 -4.74
C PRO A 79 -3.94 -0.65 -6.24
N PHE A 80 -3.61 -1.68 -7.02
CA PHE A 80 -3.33 -1.53 -8.45
C PHE A 80 -4.50 -0.90 -9.22
N ASP A 81 -5.74 -1.30 -8.92
CA ASP A 81 -6.94 -0.74 -9.56
C ASP A 81 -7.09 0.77 -9.33
N LEU A 82 -6.76 1.25 -8.13
CA LEU A 82 -6.75 2.68 -7.82
C LEU A 82 -5.60 3.39 -8.54
N ALA A 83 -4.43 2.76 -8.63
CA ALA A 83 -3.29 3.31 -9.34
C ALA A 83 -3.59 3.52 -10.83
N VAL A 84 -4.27 2.56 -11.48
CA VAL A 84 -4.72 2.69 -12.88
C VAL A 84 -5.71 3.85 -13.01
N LYS A 85 -6.72 3.93 -12.15
CA LYS A 85 -7.69 5.05 -12.16
C LYS A 85 -7.02 6.42 -12.00
N LEU A 86 -6.04 6.53 -11.10
CA LEU A 86 -5.28 7.77 -10.90
C LEU A 86 -4.42 8.10 -12.12
N ALA A 87 -3.77 7.10 -12.71
CA ALA A 87 -2.98 7.26 -13.93
C ALA A 87 -3.85 7.76 -15.09
N ASP A 88 -5.03 7.18 -15.28
CA ASP A 88 -6.00 7.60 -16.30
C ASP A 88 -6.55 9.00 -16.04
N TYR A 89 -6.87 9.32 -14.78
CA TYR A 89 -7.37 10.63 -14.37
C TYR A 89 -6.35 11.74 -14.63
N TYR A 90 -5.11 11.55 -14.19
CA TYR A 90 -4.03 12.52 -14.38
C TYR A 90 -3.37 12.44 -15.76
N GLN A 91 -3.80 11.50 -16.61
CA GLN A 91 -3.24 11.28 -17.95
C GLN A 91 -1.72 11.01 -17.94
N VAL A 92 -1.26 10.24 -16.95
CA VAL A 92 0.15 9.87 -16.76
C VAL A 92 0.34 8.35 -16.87
N SER A 93 1.58 7.92 -17.16
CA SER A 93 1.94 6.50 -17.08
C SER A 93 2.04 6.02 -15.62
N LEU A 94 1.81 4.73 -15.39
CA LEU A 94 2.03 4.12 -14.08
C LEU A 94 3.50 4.28 -13.64
N ASP A 95 4.45 4.18 -14.57
CA ASP A 95 5.87 4.40 -14.27
C ASP A 95 6.14 5.81 -13.73
N TYR A 96 5.43 6.82 -14.24
CA TYR A 96 5.51 8.17 -13.68
C TYR A 96 4.88 8.25 -12.28
N LEU A 97 3.68 7.67 -12.12
CA LEU A 97 2.94 7.67 -10.86
C LEU A 97 3.75 7.07 -9.70
N PHE A 98 4.45 5.97 -9.97
CA PHE A 98 5.31 5.26 -9.02
C PHE A 98 6.77 5.78 -8.99
N GLY A 99 7.07 6.87 -9.69
CA GLY A 99 8.39 7.50 -9.67
C GLY A 99 9.50 6.71 -10.36
N ARG A 100 9.17 5.68 -11.16
CA ARG A 100 10.14 4.90 -11.97
C ARG A 100 10.63 5.65 -13.19
N SER A 101 9.84 6.61 -13.69
CA SER A 101 10.17 7.43 -14.85
C SER A 101 9.86 8.90 -14.58
N ASN A 102 10.63 9.80 -15.18
CA ASN A 102 10.34 11.24 -15.20
C ASN A 102 9.48 11.66 -16.41
N LYS A 103 9.20 10.74 -17.33
CA LYS A 103 8.35 11.00 -18.49
C LYS A 103 6.89 10.76 -18.09
N ARG A 104 6.03 11.76 -18.31
CA ARG A 104 4.59 11.64 -18.02
C ARG A 104 3.90 10.59 -18.90
N LYS A 105 4.43 10.25 -20.08
CA LYS A 105 3.97 9.17 -20.97
C LYS A 105 5.15 8.40 -21.55
#